data_AF-A0A535V4J1-F1
#
_entry.id   AF-A0A535V4J1-F1
#
_cell.length_a   1.000
_cell.length_b   1.000
_cell.length_c   1.000
_cell.angle_alpha   90.00
_cell.angle_beta   90.00
_cell.angle_gamma   90.00
#
_symmetry.space_group_name_H-M   'P 1'
#
loop_
_entity.id
_entity.type
_entity.pdbx_description
1 polymer ?
#
loop_
_entity_poly.entity_id
_entity_poly.type
_entity_poly.pdbx_seq_one_letter_code
_entity_poly.pdbx_strand_id
1 'polypeptide(L)'
;MAEQIEQAPPPSSDFGQPLIGIPFSENGHEVIRYFTDEAAADAAVREQAIQRAVSLAGSWGDLDWVEMEAALDRIRHESPPTPPITL
;
A
#
# COMPACT_ATOMS: atom_id res chain seq x y z
N MET A 1 29.33 16.22 13.08
CA MET A 1 27.94 16.39 13.54
C MET A 1 27.21 15.17 13.03
N ALA A 2 26.82 14.24 13.91
CA ALA A 2 26.14 13.00 13.52
C ALA A 2 24.67 13.16 13.89
N GLU A 3 23.79 13.13 12.89
CA GLU A 3 22.35 13.23 13.06
C GLU A 3 21.85 11.98 13.79
N GLN A 4 21.35 12.20 15.00
CA GLN A 4 20.76 11.18 15.86
C GLN A 4 19.34 10.94 15.32
N ILE A 5 19.18 9.86 14.57
CA ILE A 5 17.88 9.37 14.12
C ILE A 5 17.06 9.13 15.40
N GLU A 6 15.96 9.86 15.56
CA GLU A 6 15.06 9.75 16.70
C GLU A 6 14.42 8.35 16.68
N GLN A 7 15.12 7.40 17.30
CA GLN A 7 14.65 6.04 17.51
C GLN A 7 13.52 6.13 18.54
N ALA A 8 12.27 5.94 18.09
CA ALA A 8 11.15 5.69 18.98
C ALA A 8 11.53 4.58 19.98
N PRO A 9 11.11 4.67 21.26
CA PRO A 9 11.55 3.72 22.27
C PRO A 9 11.24 2.28 21.81
N PRO A 10 12.15 1.31 22.04
CA PRO A 10 11.89 -0.07 21.70
C PRO A 10 10.62 -0.53 22.45
N PRO A 11 9.70 -1.26 21.80
CA PRO A 11 8.53 -1.75 22.48
C PRO A 11 8.97 -2.70 23.59
N SER A 12 8.81 -2.26 24.84
CA SER A 12 9.02 -3.06 26.04
C SER A 12 8.04 -4.22 26.01
N SER A 13 8.46 -5.36 25.47
CA SER A 13 7.66 -6.58 25.52
C SER A 13 7.95 -7.26 26.85
N ASP A 14 6.92 -7.49 27.65
CA ASP A 14 7.00 -8.48 28.73
C ASP A 14 7.42 -9.81 28.08
N PHE A 15 8.56 -10.36 28.50
CA PHE A 15 9.22 -11.50 27.89
C PHE A 15 8.30 -12.73 27.92
N GLY A 16 7.45 -12.92 26.90
CA GLY A 16 6.50 -14.03 26.82
C GLY A 16 5.37 -13.87 25.80
N GLN A 17 5.10 -12.68 25.28
CA GLN A 17 4.07 -12.47 24.26
C GLN A 17 4.63 -12.55 22.84
N PRO A 18 3.91 -13.17 21.88
CA PRO A 18 4.34 -13.23 20.49
C PRO A 18 4.40 -11.83 19.88
N LEU A 19 5.50 -11.52 19.20
CA LEU A 19 5.69 -10.26 18.50
C LEU A 19 5.39 -10.44 17.01
N ILE A 20 4.46 -9.66 16.48
CA ILE A 20 4.05 -9.68 15.08
C ILE A 20 4.70 -8.48 14.40
N GLY A 21 5.66 -8.74 13.51
CA GLY A 21 6.29 -7.72 12.68
C GLY A 21 5.63 -7.66 11.31
N ILE A 22 5.10 -6.50 10.93
CA ILE A 22 4.47 -6.27 9.62
C ILE A 22 5.20 -5.14 8.89
N PRO A 23 5.61 -5.34 7.62
CA PRO A 23 6.20 -4.28 6.81
C PRO A 23 5.14 -3.29 6.34
N PHE A 24 5.38 -2.00 6.59
CA PHE A 24 4.61 -0.88 6.09
C PHE A 24 5.49 0.01 5.22
N SER A 25 4.88 0.71 4.26
CA SER A 25 5.54 1.80 3.56
C SER A 25 5.04 3.12 4.11
N GLU A 26 5.92 3.88 4.75
CA GLU A 26 5.65 5.23 5.26
C GLU A 26 6.60 6.21 4.54
N ASN A 27 6.06 7.23 3.87
CA ASN A 27 6.82 8.24 3.12
C ASN A 27 7.84 7.68 2.10
N GLY A 28 7.53 6.54 1.48
CA GLY A 28 8.44 5.89 0.50
C GLY A 28 9.54 5.04 1.14
N HIS A 29 9.58 4.91 2.46
CA HIS A 29 10.49 4.04 3.19
C HIS A 29 9.75 2.83 3.74
N GLU A 30 10.38 1.66 3.65
CA GLU A 30 9.88 0.44 4.28
C GLU A 30 10.23 0.45 5.77
N VAL A 31 9.22 0.35 6.63
CA VAL A 31 9.33 0.32 8.08
C VAL A 31 8.66 -0.94 8.62
N ILE A 32 9.24 -1.57 9.63
CA ILE A 32 8.61 -2.71 10.30
C ILE A 32 7.90 -2.22 11.54
N ARG A 33 6.57 -2.39 11.59
CA ARG A 33 5.77 -2.11 12.77
C ARG A 33 5.56 -3.40 13.55
N TYR A 34 5.86 -3.36 14.84
CA TYR A 34 5.72 -4.48 15.75
C TYR A 34 4.46 -4.34 16.59
N PHE A 35 3.71 -5.44 16.70
CA PHE A 35 2.49 -5.54 17.49
C PHE A 35 2.60 -6.73 18.46
N THR A 36 2.01 -6.59 19.63
CA THR A 36 1.85 -7.68 20.61
C THR A 36 0.45 -8.29 20.60
N ASP A 37 -0.46 -7.71 19.80
CA ASP A 37 -1.86 -8.11 19.67
C ASP A 37 -2.21 -8.35 18.20
N GLU A 38 -2.81 -9.50 17.91
CA GLU A 38 -3.17 -9.93 16.56
C GLU A 38 -4.28 -9.05 15.96
N ALA A 39 -5.28 -8.67 16.76
CA ALA A 39 -6.37 -7.83 16.28
C ALA A 39 -5.89 -6.42 15.91
N ALA A 40 -4.95 -5.86 16.66
CA ALA A 40 -4.29 -4.60 16.35
C ALA A 40 -3.45 -4.68 15.06
N ALA A 41 -2.73 -5.80 14.88
CA ALA A 41 -1.95 -6.05 13.66
C ALA A 41 -2.86 -6.11 12.42
N ASP A 42 -3.96 -6.86 12.50
CA ASP A 42 -4.96 -6.99 11.44
C ASP A 42 -5.65 -5.66 11.10
N ALA A 43 -6.01 -4.89 12.12
CA ALA A 43 -6.61 -3.57 11.94
C ALA A 43 -5.67 -2.62 11.17
N ALA A 44 -4.38 -2.62 11.53
CA ALA A 44 -3.38 -1.78 10.86
C ALA A 44 -3.18 -2.16 9.38
N VAL A 45 -3.15 -3.46 9.06
CA VAL A 45 -3.07 -3.93 7.66
C VAL A 45 -4.29 -3.47 6.86
N ARG A 46 -5.49 -3.61 7.45
CA ARG A 46 -6.74 -3.21 6.80
C ARG A 46 -6.78 -1.71 6.53
N GLU A 47 -6.39 -0.89 7.50
CA GLU A 47 -6.33 0.55 7.35
C GLU A 47 -5.39 0.98 6.22
N GLN A 48 -4.19 0.37 6.14
CA GLN A 48 -3.25 0.63 5.05
C GLN A 48 -3.81 0.23 3.68
N ALA A 49 -4.52 -0.90 3.59
CA ALA A 49 -5.17 -1.32 2.35
C ALA A 49 -6.25 -0.32 1.91
N ILE A 50 -7.06 0.15 2.85
CA ILE A 50 -8.08 1.19 2.61
C ILE A 50 -7.42 2.48 2.13
N GLN A 51 -6.38 2.95 2.83
CA GLN A 51 -5.70 4.19 2.47
C GLN A 51 -5.06 4.11 1.07
N ARG A 52 -4.47 2.96 0.72
CA ARG A 52 -3.96 2.72 -0.65
C ARG A 52 -5.07 2.76 -1.71
N ALA A 53 -6.21 2.13 -1.44
CA ALA A 53 -7.35 2.16 -2.34
C ALA A 53 -7.90 3.59 -2.51
N VAL A 54 -8.01 4.35 -1.42
CA VAL A 54 -8.45 5.75 -1.44
C VAL A 54 -7.45 6.63 -2.20
N SER A 55 -6.15 6.49 -1.95
CA SER A 55 -5.12 7.23 -2.68
C SER A 55 -5.10 6.91 -4.17
N LEU A 56 -5.32 5.64 -4.55
CA LEU A 56 -5.46 5.23 -5.95
C LEU A 56 -6.73 5.83 -6.59
N ALA A 57 -7.86 5.78 -5.90
CA ALA A 57 -9.09 6.40 -6.40
C ALA A 57 -8.93 7.92 -6.53
N GLY A 58 -8.26 8.55 -5.57
CA GLY A 58 -7.98 9.98 -5.59
C GLY A 58 -7.05 10.40 -6.73
N SER A 59 -6.03 9.60 -7.07
CA SER A 59 -5.13 9.93 -8.19
C SER A 59 -5.83 9.90 -9.56
N TRP A 60 -7.02 9.31 -9.64
CA TRP A 60 -7.85 9.30 -10.84
C TRP A 60 -8.94 10.38 -10.79
N GLY A 61 -9.16 11.01 -9.63
CA GLY A 61 -10.19 12.02 -9.43
C GLY A 61 -9.91 13.34 -10.16
N ASP A 62 -8.64 13.66 -10.41
CA ASP A 62 -8.23 14.85 -11.17
C ASP A 62 -8.23 14.61 -12.70
N LEU A 63 -8.52 13.40 -13.16
CA LEU A 63 -8.56 13.08 -14.58
C LEU A 63 -9.88 13.54 -15.21
N ASP A 64 -9.81 14.16 -16.38
CA ASP A 64 -10.99 14.39 -17.20
C ASP A 64 -11.50 13.05 -17.73
N TRP A 65 -12.75 12.71 -17.40
CA TRP A 65 -13.34 11.42 -17.75
C TRP A 65 -13.40 11.20 -19.27
N VAL A 66 -13.69 12.24 -20.05
CA VAL A 66 -13.85 12.16 -21.50
C VAL A 66 -12.49 11.94 -22.16
N GLU A 67 -11.46 12.66 -21.70
CA GLU A 67 -10.09 12.46 -22.16
C GLU A 67 -9.57 11.05 -21.82
N MET A 68 -9.81 10.59 -20.58
CA MET A 68 -9.40 9.25 -20.14
C MET A 68 -10.10 8.15 -20.96
N GLU A 69 -11.40 8.26 -21.20
CA GLU A 69 -12.16 7.29 -22.00
C GLU A 69 -11.62 7.22 -23.44
N ALA A 70 -11.38 8.38 -24.07
CA ALA A 70 -10.80 8.43 -25.42
C ALA A 70 -9.38 7.83 -25.46
N ALA A 71 -8.56 8.04 -24.44
CA ALA A 71 -7.24 7.45 -24.33
C ALA A 71 -7.30 5.92 -24.15
N LEU A 72 -8.20 5.42 -23.30
CA LEU A 72 -8.41 3.98 -23.12
C LEU A 72 -8.94 3.30 -24.38
N ASP A 73 -9.88 3.95 -25.07
CA ASP A 73 -10.40 3.47 -26.35
C ASP A 73 -9.30 3.38 -27.41
N ARG A 74 -8.44 4.41 -27.49
CA ARG A 74 -7.27 4.39 -28.35
C ARG A 74 -6.33 3.23 -28.02
N ILE A 75 -5.99 3.02 -26.75
CA ILE A 75 -5.11 1.91 -26.31
C ILE A 75 -5.71 0.56 -26.69
N ARG A 76 -7.02 0.39 -26.54
CA ARG A 76 -7.74 -0.84 -26.91
C ARG A 76 -7.64 -1.12 -28.41
N HIS A 77 -7.71 -0.09 -29.25
CA HIS A 77 -7.69 -0.23 -30.70
C HIS A 77 -6.27 -0.27 -31.30
N GLU A 78 -5.28 0.31 -30.62
CA GLU A 78 -3.85 0.23 -31.02
C GLU A 78 -3.19 -1.09 -30.58
N SER A 79 -3.73 -1.76 -29.55
CA SER A 79 -3.22 -3.05 -29.09
C SER A 79 -3.64 -4.18 -30.03
N PRO A 80 -2.71 -5.06 -30.46
CA PRO A 80 -3.10 -6.26 -31.20
C PRO A 80 -4.08 -7.08 -30.35
N PRO A 81 -5.14 -7.64 -30.95
CA PRO A 81 -6.15 -8.38 -30.20
C PRO A 81 -5.47 -9.49 -29.40
N THR A 82 -5.85 -9.63 -28.14
CA THR A 82 -5.37 -10.75 -27.32
C THR A 82 -5.69 -12.04 -28.06
N PRO A 83 -4.68 -12.86 -28.41
CA PRO A 83 -4.92 -14.08 -29.16
C PRO A 83 -5.85 -15.00 -28.38
N PRO A 84 -6.69 -15.79 -29.07
CA PRO A 84 -7.60 -16.72 -28.41
C PRO A 84 -6.82 -17.66 -27.49
N ILE A 85 -7.32 -17.87 -26.28
CA ILE A 85 -6.76 -18.83 -25.34
C ILE A 85 -7.05 -20.23 -25.90
N THR A 86 -6.02 -20.93 -26.35
CA THR A 86 -6.13 -22.35 -26.72
C THR A 86 -6.30 -23.16 -25.44
N LEU A 87 -7.44 -23.84 -25.30
CA LEU A 87 -7.71 -24.84 -24.26
C LEU A 87 -7.19 -26.21 -24.68
#